data_AF-A0A7K3MCA4-F1
#
_entry.id   AF-A0A7K3MCA4-F1
#
_cell.length_a   1.000
_cell.length_b   1.000
_cell.length_c   1.000
_cell.angle_alpha   90.00
_cell.angle_beta   90.00
_cell.angle_gamma   90.00
#
_symmetry.space_group_name_H-M   'P 1'
#
loop_
_entity.id
_entity.type
_entity.pdbx_description
1 polymer ?
#
loop_
_entity_poly.entity_id
_entity_poly.type
_entity_poly.pdbx_seq_one_letter_code
_entity_poly.pdbx_strand_id
1 'polypeptide(L)'
;MKTRLAVLLGGLLVASCSDGSMSDDALRDAPPPTVPDVRTATPGADENAIITCGHTIGGGDPEPDRYLTIDDAVAMPSPERPALQAVSVEESGVPGSASELPSGGWFFAKAGLVVRGGRHVELLVPPEYADDLRIGWGGHPSSPGISVLADCPGHDYWLAFAGGYWVSEPGCYTLHIRVDGEPEEEAGIGIGAPCPGQEPPVDT
;
A
#
# COMPACT_ATOMS: atom_id res chain seq x y z
N MET A 1 -61.07 -4.63 -11.11
CA MET A 1 -61.83 -5.32 -10.05
C MET A 1 -60.93 -5.47 -8.84
N LYS A 2 -61.36 -4.91 -7.69
CA LYS A 2 -60.89 -5.06 -6.29
C LYS A 2 -59.50 -4.53 -5.86
N THR A 3 -59.58 -3.33 -5.26
CA THR A 3 -58.79 -2.68 -4.20
C THR A 3 -58.78 -3.45 -2.86
N ARG A 4 -57.70 -3.32 -2.06
CA ARG A 4 -57.60 -3.10 -0.57
C ARG A 4 -56.13 -2.69 -0.30
N LEU A 5 -55.67 -1.57 0.31
CA LEU A 5 -56.03 -0.65 1.40
C LEU A 5 -55.67 -1.10 2.85
N ALA A 6 -55.03 -0.17 3.57
CA ALA A 6 -54.78 0.02 5.03
C ALA A 6 -53.41 -0.51 5.56
N VAL A 7 -52.45 0.33 6.03
CA VAL A 7 -52.36 1.37 7.11
C VAL A 7 -52.26 0.78 8.53
N LEU A 8 -51.22 1.20 9.29
CA LEU A 8 -51.14 1.49 10.74
C LEU A 8 -49.67 1.92 11.06
N LEU A 9 -49.27 3.13 11.52
CA LEU A 9 -49.54 3.99 12.70
C LEU A 9 -48.85 3.57 14.03
N GLY A 10 -48.10 4.53 14.63
CA GLY A 10 -47.66 4.58 16.04
C GLY A 10 -46.15 4.39 16.23
N GLY A 11 -45.32 5.29 16.78
CA GLY A 11 -45.53 6.38 17.75
C GLY A 11 -45.02 5.94 19.13
N LEU A 12 -43.85 6.41 19.58
CA LEU A 12 -43.41 6.27 20.98
C LEU A 12 -42.80 7.56 21.54
N LEU A 13 -43.11 7.81 22.81
CA LEU A 13 -43.05 9.06 23.56
C LEU A 13 -41.77 9.23 24.41
N VAL A 14 -41.23 10.45 24.40
CA VAL A 14 -40.87 11.40 25.49
C VAL A 14 -40.46 10.91 26.91
N ALA A 15 -39.30 11.43 27.34
CA ALA A 15 -38.81 11.91 28.65
C ALA A 15 -38.57 10.99 29.86
N SER A 16 -37.36 11.14 30.43
CA SER A 16 -37.14 11.23 31.88
C SER A 16 -35.91 12.10 32.17
N CYS A 17 -36.12 13.21 32.91
CA CYS A 17 -35.08 14.01 33.55
C CYS A 17 -34.80 13.43 34.94
N SER A 18 -33.57 13.56 35.43
CA SER A 18 -33.33 13.65 36.87
C SER A 18 -32.26 14.69 37.14
N ASP A 19 -32.76 15.79 37.70
CA ASP A 19 -32.03 16.92 38.27
C ASP A 19 -31.65 16.54 39.71
N GLY A 20 -30.39 16.69 40.06
CA GLY A 20 -29.87 16.50 41.42
C GLY A 20 -28.88 17.62 41.72
N SER A 21 -29.32 18.61 42.50
CA SER A 21 -28.54 19.76 42.94
C SER A 21 -28.04 19.59 44.38
N MET A 22 -26.95 20.34 44.68
CA MET A 22 -26.31 20.63 45.98
C MET A 22 -25.28 19.58 46.47
N SER A 23 -24.06 19.92 46.87
CA SER A 23 -23.54 21.19 47.40
C SER A 23 -21.99 21.25 47.46
N ASP A 24 -21.50 22.48 47.43
CA ASP A 24 -20.37 23.09 48.15
C ASP A 24 -18.88 22.78 47.83
N ASP A 25 -18.21 23.89 47.55
CA ASP A 25 -16.79 24.21 47.52
C ASP A 25 -15.87 23.41 48.46
N ALA A 26 -14.85 22.80 47.85
CA ALA A 26 -13.54 22.66 48.48
C ALA A 26 -12.43 22.74 47.43
N LEU A 27 -11.72 23.86 47.47
CA LEU A 27 -10.39 24.10 46.89
C LEU A 27 -9.52 22.84 46.73
N ARG A 28 -9.02 22.60 45.50
CA ARG A 28 -7.60 22.33 45.22
C ARG A 28 -7.31 22.21 43.72
N ASP A 29 -6.30 22.97 43.28
CA ASP A 29 -5.64 22.91 41.97
C ASP A 29 -5.53 21.49 41.40
N ALA A 30 -6.20 21.24 40.27
CA ALA A 30 -5.85 20.16 39.37
C ALA A 30 -5.77 20.72 37.95
N PRO A 31 -4.62 20.60 37.26
CA PRO A 31 -4.55 20.99 35.86
C PRO A 31 -5.52 20.14 35.02
N PRO A 32 -6.07 20.70 33.92
CA PRO A 32 -7.01 19.97 33.08
C PRO A 32 -6.39 18.67 32.57
N PRO A 33 -7.18 17.58 32.39
CA PRO A 33 -6.67 16.35 31.81
C PRO A 33 -6.10 16.66 30.43
N THR A 34 -4.80 16.41 30.27
CA THR A 34 -4.13 16.48 28.98
C THR A 34 -4.74 15.42 28.09
N VAL A 35 -5.58 15.85 27.14
CA VAL A 35 -6.03 14.98 26.05
C VAL A 35 -4.76 14.54 25.31
N PRO A 36 -4.46 13.24 25.19
CA PRO A 36 -3.36 12.82 24.34
C PRO A 36 -3.68 13.30 22.92
N ASP A 37 -2.88 14.24 22.45
CA ASP A 37 -2.77 14.63 21.06
C ASP A 37 -2.48 13.32 20.29
N VAL A 38 -3.50 12.81 19.59
CA VAL A 38 -3.33 11.71 18.65
C VAL A 38 -2.54 12.31 17.50
N ARG A 39 -1.23 12.39 17.70
CA ARG A 39 -0.28 12.55 16.61
C ARG A 39 -0.51 11.36 15.72
N THR A 40 -1.16 11.58 14.59
CA THR A 40 -1.05 10.72 13.42
C THR A 40 0.44 10.50 13.23
N ALA A 41 0.92 9.32 13.60
CA ALA A 41 2.30 8.96 13.38
C ALA A 41 2.47 8.96 11.86
N THR A 42 3.14 9.98 11.33
CA THR A 42 3.76 9.87 10.02
C THR A 42 4.71 8.69 10.12
N PRO A 43 4.57 7.65 9.27
CA PRO A 43 5.55 6.57 9.23
C PRO A 43 6.96 7.15 9.10
N GLY A 44 7.89 6.62 9.89
CA GLY A 44 9.24 7.15 9.98
C GLY A 44 9.93 7.13 8.61
N ALA A 45 10.67 8.19 8.31
CA ALA A 45 11.41 8.36 7.05
C ALA A 45 12.44 7.24 6.75
N ASP A 46 12.68 6.32 7.68
CA ASP A 46 13.63 5.22 7.56
C ASP A 46 13.06 3.97 6.84
N GLU A 47 11.76 3.92 6.56
CA GLU A 47 11.14 2.81 5.80
C GLU A 47 10.82 3.17 4.33
N ASN A 48 11.38 4.28 3.84
CA ASN A 48 11.17 4.75 2.48
C ASN A 48 12.33 4.31 1.57
N ALA A 49 12.05 3.46 0.60
CA ALA A 49 12.99 3.14 -0.46
C ALA A 49 13.00 4.26 -1.52
N ILE A 50 14.17 4.64 -2.01
CA ILE A 50 14.32 5.65 -3.07
C ILE A 50 14.93 4.99 -4.31
N ILE A 51 14.30 5.19 -5.46
CA ILE A 51 14.84 4.75 -6.75
C ILE A 51 16.04 5.63 -7.11
N THR A 52 17.21 5.01 -7.23
CA THR A 52 18.37 5.68 -7.82
C THR A 52 18.29 5.52 -9.33
N CYS A 53 17.99 6.61 -10.04
CA CYS A 53 17.73 6.56 -11.49
C CYS A 53 18.90 6.01 -12.32
N GLY A 54 20.13 6.12 -11.83
CA GLY A 54 21.31 5.51 -12.43
C GLY A 54 21.35 3.97 -12.39
N HIS A 55 20.51 3.33 -11.57
CA HIS A 55 20.36 1.87 -11.48
C HIS A 55 19.28 1.33 -12.42
N THR A 56 18.87 2.10 -13.43
CA THR A 56 17.99 1.60 -14.47
C THR A 56 18.62 0.37 -15.17
N ILE A 57 17.79 -0.62 -15.47
CA ILE A 57 18.19 -1.85 -16.20
C ILE A 57 17.87 -1.76 -17.69
N GLY A 58 17.34 -0.62 -18.15
CA GLY A 58 16.92 -0.40 -19.54
C GLY A 58 15.78 0.61 -19.62
N GLY A 59 15.29 0.84 -20.83
CA GLY A 59 14.17 1.75 -21.06
C GLY A 59 13.41 1.41 -22.33
N GLY A 60 12.22 1.99 -22.44
CA GLY A 60 11.28 1.73 -23.52
C GLY A 60 9.85 1.72 -23.01
N ASP A 61 8.89 1.97 -23.91
CA ASP A 61 7.48 1.98 -23.56
C ASP A 61 7.06 0.65 -22.92
N PRO A 62 6.27 0.67 -21.83
CA PRO A 62 5.80 -0.54 -21.20
C PRO A 62 4.90 -1.33 -22.16
N GLU A 63 5.16 -2.64 -22.27
CA GLU A 63 4.33 -3.56 -23.05
C GLU A 63 2.92 -3.62 -22.43
N PRO A 64 1.84 -3.25 -23.17
CA PRO A 64 0.51 -3.08 -22.58
C PRO A 64 -0.14 -4.40 -22.12
N ASP A 65 0.32 -5.55 -22.63
CA ASP A 65 -0.12 -6.88 -22.19
C ASP A 65 0.65 -7.39 -20.96
N ARG A 66 1.74 -6.71 -20.56
CA ARG A 66 2.55 -7.08 -19.39
C ARG A 66 2.40 -6.10 -18.25
N TYR A 67 2.09 -4.85 -18.55
CA TYR A 67 2.06 -3.76 -17.60
C TYR A 67 0.73 -3.03 -17.61
N LEU A 68 0.24 -2.71 -16.41
CA LEU A 68 -0.78 -1.70 -16.18
C LEU A 68 -0.09 -0.36 -15.98
N THR A 69 -0.39 0.61 -16.85
CA THR A 69 0.11 1.98 -16.73
C THR A 69 -0.88 2.85 -15.96
N ILE A 70 -0.38 3.57 -14.96
CA ILE A 70 -1.13 4.52 -14.12
C ILE A 70 -0.61 5.93 -14.41
N ASP A 71 -1.53 6.87 -14.67
CA ASP A 71 -1.30 8.30 -14.92
C ASP A 71 -0.20 8.65 -15.94
N ASP A 72 0.09 7.71 -16.85
CA ASP A 72 1.18 7.86 -17.83
C ASP A 72 2.53 8.19 -17.15
N ALA A 73 2.75 7.60 -15.97
CA ALA A 73 3.88 7.89 -15.09
C ALA A 73 4.54 6.63 -14.51
N VAL A 74 3.76 5.57 -14.24
CA VAL A 74 4.29 4.32 -13.70
C VAL A 74 3.60 3.14 -14.34
N ALA A 75 4.36 2.07 -14.61
CA ALA A 75 3.85 0.82 -15.13
C ALA A 75 4.24 -0.34 -14.20
N MET A 76 3.22 -1.04 -13.71
CA MET A 76 3.33 -2.17 -12.78
C MET A 76 2.82 -3.46 -13.43
N PRO A 77 3.14 -4.65 -12.90
CA PRO A 77 2.62 -5.90 -13.46
C PRO A 77 1.11 -5.86 -13.67
N SER A 78 0.65 -6.23 -14.87
CA SER A 78 -0.77 -6.19 -15.20
C SER A 78 -1.58 -7.22 -14.38
N PRO A 79 -2.76 -6.86 -13.85
CA PRO A 79 -3.64 -7.80 -13.16
C PRO A 79 -4.27 -8.83 -14.10
N GLU A 80 -4.19 -8.63 -15.42
CA GLU A 80 -4.64 -9.60 -16.43
C GLU A 80 -3.64 -10.76 -16.64
N ARG A 81 -2.48 -10.71 -15.98
CA ARG A 81 -1.46 -11.75 -16.03
C ARG A 81 -1.56 -12.66 -14.81
N PRO A 82 -1.07 -13.91 -14.92
CA PRO A 82 -0.86 -14.78 -13.76
C PRO A 82 -0.17 -14.06 -12.60
N ALA A 83 -0.56 -14.41 -11.38
CA ALA A 83 0.06 -13.91 -10.17
C ALA A 83 1.58 -14.13 -10.18
N LEU A 84 2.31 -13.23 -9.51
CA LEU A 84 3.76 -13.31 -9.47
C LEU A 84 4.19 -14.59 -8.75
N GLN A 85 5.23 -15.25 -9.26
CA GLN A 85 5.89 -16.31 -8.52
C GLN A 85 6.57 -15.72 -7.28
N ALA A 86 6.39 -16.39 -6.14
CA ALA A 86 7.04 -16.03 -4.89
C ALA A 86 7.84 -17.22 -4.36
N VAL A 87 9.09 -16.96 -3.98
CA VAL A 87 10.01 -17.96 -3.42
C VAL A 87 10.37 -17.59 -2.00
N SER A 88 10.57 -18.56 -1.11
CA SER A 88 10.99 -18.23 0.25
C SER A 88 12.37 -17.53 0.22
N VAL A 89 12.52 -16.49 1.03
CA VAL A 89 13.77 -15.72 1.14
C VAL A 89 14.90 -16.63 1.66
N GLU A 90 14.58 -17.55 2.56
CA GLU A 90 15.52 -18.54 3.09
C GLU A 90 16.05 -19.50 2.03
N GLU A 91 15.21 -19.95 1.08
CA GLU A 91 15.61 -20.87 0.01
C GLU A 91 16.28 -20.16 -1.17
N SER A 92 15.83 -18.93 -1.47
CA SER A 92 16.30 -18.18 -2.64
C SER A 92 17.71 -17.64 -2.50
N GLY A 93 18.28 -17.61 -1.29
CA GLY A 93 19.64 -17.15 -1.03
C GLY A 93 19.89 -15.69 -1.42
N VAL A 94 18.83 -14.87 -1.54
CA VAL A 94 18.89 -13.45 -1.93
C VAL A 94 19.78 -12.70 -0.92
N PRO A 95 21.01 -12.30 -1.29
CA PRO A 95 21.90 -11.62 -0.37
C PRO A 95 21.42 -10.18 -0.13
N GLY A 96 21.43 -9.74 1.12
CA GLY A 96 21.35 -8.32 1.49
C GLY A 96 19.99 -7.81 1.95
N SER A 97 18.86 -8.36 1.48
CA SER A 97 17.53 -7.87 1.88
C SER A 97 16.92 -8.62 3.07
N ALA A 98 17.32 -9.87 3.31
CA ALA A 98 16.72 -10.70 4.36
C ALA A 98 16.97 -10.18 5.78
N SER A 99 18.11 -9.53 6.02
CA SER A 99 18.45 -8.96 7.33
C SER A 99 17.68 -7.68 7.66
N GLU A 100 17.05 -7.05 6.66
CA GLU A 100 16.25 -5.84 6.81
C GLU A 100 14.76 -6.18 7.03
N LEU A 101 14.37 -7.44 6.85
CA LEU A 101 13.01 -7.90 7.07
C LEU A 101 12.78 -8.25 8.55
N PRO A 102 11.55 -8.05 9.07
CA PRO A 102 11.14 -8.59 10.36
C PRO A 102 11.42 -10.10 10.48
N SER A 103 11.70 -10.57 11.70
CA SER A 103 11.95 -11.99 11.94
C SER A 103 10.75 -12.85 11.52
N GLY A 104 10.99 -13.87 10.69
CA GLY A 104 9.95 -14.76 10.17
C GLY A 104 10.34 -15.33 8.80
N GLY A 105 9.55 -16.26 8.29
CA GLY A 105 9.68 -16.74 6.92
C GLY A 105 9.02 -15.75 5.96
N TRP A 106 9.81 -15.08 5.13
CA TRP A 106 9.32 -14.18 4.10
C TRP A 106 9.42 -14.83 2.72
N PHE A 107 8.59 -14.37 1.79
CA PHE A 107 8.65 -14.72 0.38
C PHE A 107 9.05 -13.50 -0.43
N PHE A 108 9.81 -13.71 -1.50
CA PHE A 108 10.19 -12.68 -2.46
C PHE A 108 9.59 -12.98 -3.83
N ALA A 109 8.98 -11.97 -4.45
CA ALA A 109 8.50 -12.02 -5.81
C ALA A 109 9.18 -10.96 -6.67
N LYS A 110 9.89 -11.40 -7.71
CA LYS A 110 10.60 -10.51 -8.64
C LYS A 110 9.60 -9.81 -9.55
N ALA A 111 9.70 -8.49 -9.64
CA ALA A 111 8.92 -7.70 -10.58
C ALA A 111 9.73 -6.54 -11.14
N GLY A 112 9.52 -6.22 -12.41
CA GLY A 112 9.99 -4.96 -12.99
C GLY A 112 9.04 -3.83 -12.64
N LEU A 113 9.58 -2.67 -12.28
CA LEU A 113 8.84 -1.42 -12.20
C LEU A 113 9.33 -0.51 -13.32
N VAL A 114 8.41 0.05 -14.11
CA VAL A 114 8.76 1.00 -15.17
C VAL A 114 8.24 2.37 -14.77
N VAL A 115 9.11 3.38 -14.77
CA VAL A 115 8.76 4.74 -14.34
C VAL A 115 9.08 5.71 -15.47
N ARG A 116 8.17 6.63 -15.75
CA ARG A 116 8.41 7.68 -16.73
C ARG A 116 9.26 8.77 -16.10
N GLY A 117 10.33 9.16 -16.78
CA GLY A 117 11.12 10.31 -16.38
C GLY A 117 10.31 11.60 -16.39
N GLY A 118 10.70 12.53 -15.52
CA GLY A 118 10.06 13.83 -15.33
C GLY A 118 8.72 13.77 -14.59
N ARG A 119 8.37 12.60 -14.04
CA ARG A 119 7.21 12.40 -13.17
C ARG A 119 7.67 12.05 -11.76
N HIS A 120 6.95 12.54 -10.76
CA HIS A 120 7.12 12.17 -9.36
C HIS A 120 6.14 11.05 -9.02
N VAL A 121 6.66 9.89 -8.63
CA VAL A 121 5.84 8.71 -8.32
C VAL A 121 6.15 8.21 -6.92
N GLU A 122 5.10 8.02 -6.13
CA GLU A 122 5.15 7.37 -4.83
C GLU A 122 4.32 6.08 -4.89
N LEU A 123 4.94 4.96 -4.53
CA LEU A 123 4.25 3.71 -4.22
C LEU A 123 4.21 3.55 -2.71
N LEU A 124 3.05 3.26 -2.16
CA LEU A 124 2.82 3.19 -0.73
C LEU A 124 2.17 1.85 -0.39
N VAL A 125 2.71 1.20 0.64
CA VAL A 125 2.07 0.06 1.30
C VAL A 125 1.00 0.61 2.25
N PRO A 126 -0.27 0.23 2.08
CA PRO A 126 -1.34 0.60 3.00
C PRO A 126 -1.04 0.18 4.45
N PRO A 127 -1.46 0.96 5.47
CA PRO A 127 -1.17 0.65 6.88
C PRO A 127 -1.56 -0.75 7.33
N GLU A 128 -2.63 -1.32 6.76
CA GLU A 128 -3.10 -2.68 7.04
C GLU A 128 -2.13 -3.79 6.58
N TYR A 129 -1.21 -3.47 5.67
CA TYR A 129 -0.19 -4.39 5.17
C TYR A 129 1.21 -4.03 5.65
N ALA A 130 1.36 -3.00 6.50
CA ALA A 130 2.66 -2.50 6.93
C ALA A 130 3.50 -3.52 7.73
N ASP A 131 2.93 -4.61 8.22
CA ASP A 131 3.66 -5.71 8.86
C ASP A 131 3.93 -6.88 7.90
N ASP A 132 3.18 -6.98 6.81
CA ASP A 132 3.11 -8.15 5.94
C ASP A 132 3.67 -7.94 4.53
N LEU A 133 3.84 -6.68 4.11
CA LEU A 133 4.32 -6.31 2.80
C LEU A 133 5.49 -5.33 2.90
N ARG A 134 6.55 -5.60 2.15
CA ARG A 134 7.61 -4.65 1.84
C ARG A 134 7.83 -4.60 0.33
N ILE A 135 8.27 -3.46 -0.17
CA ILE A 135 8.49 -3.18 -1.58
C ILE A 135 9.84 -2.52 -1.81
N GLY A 136 10.40 -2.64 -3.01
CA GLY A 136 11.68 -2.01 -3.32
C GLY A 136 12.15 -2.22 -4.75
N TRP A 137 12.62 -1.15 -5.38
CA TRP A 137 13.23 -1.14 -6.73
C TRP A 137 14.39 -0.14 -6.80
N GLY A 138 15.26 -0.29 -7.80
CA GLY A 138 16.23 0.75 -8.15
C GLY A 138 17.39 0.96 -7.16
N GLY A 139 17.59 0.02 -6.22
CA GLY A 139 18.79 -0.09 -5.40
C GLY A 139 19.69 -1.24 -5.87
N HIS A 140 20.98 -1.23 -5.49
CA HIS A 140 21.88 -2.36 -5.71
C HIS A 140 22.62 -2.77 -4.42
N PRO A 141 22.05 -3.69 -3.61
CA PRO A 141 20.72 -4.31 -3.76
C PRO A 141 19.58 -3.33 -3.42
N SER A 142 18.35 -3.65 -3.80
CA SER A 142 17.15 -2.93 -3.36
C SER A 142 16.85 -3.26 -1.90
N SER A 143 16.71 -2.26 -1.05
CA SER A 143 16.27 -2.42 0.35
C SER A 143 14.73 -2.50 0.42
N PRO A 144 14.16 -3.46 1.17
CA PRO A 144 12.72 -3.50 1.41
C PRO A 144 12.25 -2.32 2.26
N GLY A 145 11.15 -1.68 1.87
CA GLY A 145 10.51 -0.59 2.61
C GLY A 145 8.99 -0.64 2.51
N ILE A 146 8.29 0.28 3.16
CA ILE A 146 6.83 0.45 3.07
C ILE A 146 6.43 1.51 2.03
N SER A 147 7.41 2.22 1.47
CA SER A 147 7.19 3.11 0.34
C SER A 147 8.35 3.06 -0.64
N VAL A 148 8.08 3.42 -1.89
CA VAL A 148 9.08 3.64 -2.93
C VAL A 148 8.83 5.00 -3.57
N LEU A 149 9.84 5.86 -3.55
CA LEU A 149 9.84 7.15 -4.23
C LEU A 149 10.68 7.10 -5.50
N ALA A 150 10.12 7.58 -6.61
CA ALA A 150 10.82 7.75 -7.88
C ALA A 150 10.66 9.18 -8.40
N ASP A 151 11.78 9.87 -8.56
CA ASP A 151 11.87 11.19 -9.16
C ASP A 151 13.08 11.20 -10.10
N CYS A 152 12.86 10.67 -11.31
CA CYS A 152 13.90 10.56 -12.31
C CYS A 152 13.85 11.70 -13.31
N PRO A 153 15.00 12.30 -13.66
CA PRO A 153 15.00 13.41 -14.61
C PRO A 153 14.63 12.95 -16.02
N GLY A 154 14.23 13.91 -16.85
CA GLY A 154 14.06 13.78 -18.31
C GLY A 154 12.63 13.44 -18.71
N HIS A 155 12.02 14.30 -19.53
CA HIS A 155 10.65 14.10 -20.01
C HIS A 155 10.66 13.13 -21.21
N ASP A 156 9.68 12.24 -21.28
CA ASP A 156 9.35 11.39 -22.44
C ASP A 156 10.10 10.06 -22.63
N TYR A 157 10.86 9.58 -21.64
CA TYR A 157 11.36 8.20 -21.67
C TYR A 157 11.01 7.42 -20.42
N TRP A 158 10.76 6.13 -20.62
CA TRP A 158 10.47 5.16 -19.58
C TRP A 158 11.76 4.47 -19.13
N LEU A 159 11.91 4.34 -17.82
CA LEU A 159 13.04 3.72 -17.15
C LEU A 159 12.58 2.46 -16.44
N ALA A 160 13.19 1.32 -16.75
CA ALA A 160 12.93 0.06 -16.07
C ALA A 160 13.86 -0.13 -14.88
N PHE A 161 13.32 -0.63 -13.76
CA PHE A 161 14.07 -0.93 -12.55
C PHE A 161 13.82 -2.36 -12.11
N ALA A 162 14.90 -3.02 -11.70
CA ALA A 162 14.82 -4.32 -11.04
C ALA A 162 14.45 -4.13 -9.56
N GLY A 163 13.59 -5.02 -9.07
CA GLY A 163 13.16 -5.02 -7.68
C GLY A 163 12.11 -6.08 -7.44
N GLY A 164 11.19 -5.83 -6.52
CA GLY A 164 10.07 -6.71 -6.27
C GLY A 164 9.37 -6.44 -4.96
N TYR A 165 8.69 -7.48 -4.50
CA TYR A 165 7.84 -7.49 -3.31
C TYR A 165 8.37 -8.55 -2.35
N TRP A 166 8.33 -8.23 -1.06
CA TRP A 166 8.52 -9.19 0.02
C TRP A 166 7.24 -9.29 0.82
N VAL A 167 6.75 -10.52 1.03
CA VAL A 167 5.53 -10.78 1.78
C VAL A 167 5.76 -11.80 2.88
N SER A 168 5.11 -11.62 4.02
CA SER A 168 5.09 -12.61 5.10
C SER A 168 4.30 -13.86 4.68
N GLU A 169 3.26 -13.69 3.86
CA GLU A 169 2.41 -14.75 3.34
C GLU A 169 2.07 -14.53 1.86
N PRO A 170 2.02 -15.56 1.01
CA PRO A 170 1.51 -15.42 -0.35
C PRO A 170 0.05 -14.96 -0.36
N GLY A 171 -0.30 -13.95 -1.16
CA GLY A 171 -1.60 -13.32 -1.12
C GLY A 171 -1.84 -12.29 -2.23
N CYS A 172 -3.00 -11.65 -2.17
CA CYS A 172 -3.33 -10.48 -2.98
C CYS A 172 -3.20 -9.23 -2.11
N TYR A 173 -2.36 -8.29 -2.55
CA TYR A 173 -2.06 -7.07 -1.83
C TYR A 173 -2.43 -5.85 -2.66
N THR A 174 -2.91 -4.80 -2.01
CA THR A 174 -3.15 -3.51 -2.66
C THR A 174 -1.96 -2.59 -2.38
N LEU A 175 -1.50 -1.89 -3.42
CA LEU A 175 -0.64 -0.71 -3.28
C LEU A 175 -1.43 0.56 -3.56
N HIS A 176 -1.09 1.64 -2.85
CA HIS A 176 -1.52 2.98 -3.22
C HIS A 176 -0.43 3.65 -4.07
N ILE A 177 -0.86 4.35 -5.10
CA ILE A 177 0.00 5.00 -6.08
C ILE A 177 -0.38 6.46 -6.13
N ARG A 178 0.61 7.34 -5.92
CA ARG A 178 0.43 8.78 -6.05
C ARG A 178 1.39 9.31 -7.10
N VAL A 179 0.86 10.09 -8.04
CA VAL A 179 1.61 10.70 -9.13
C VAL A 179 1.49 12.20 -9.05
N ASP A 180 2.60 12.92 -9.02
CA ASP A 180 2.67 14.39 -9.02
C ASP A 180 1.78 15.10 -7.96
N GLY A 181 1.49 14.41 -6.85
CA GLY A 181 0.64 14.94 -5.77
C GLY A 181 -0.87 14.83 -6.02
N GLU A 182 -1.29 14.16 -7.09
CA GLU A 182 -2.69 13.85 -7.41
C GLU A 182 -3.30 12.85 -6.41
N PRO A 183 -4.64 12.65 -6.41
CA PRO A 183 -5.28 11.63 -5.58
C PRO A 183 -4.67 10.24 -5.75
N GLU A 184 -4.70 9.44 -4.68
CA GLU A 184 -4.18 8.07 -4.72
C GLU A 184 -5.04 7.17 -5.62
N GLU A 185 -4.37 6.40 -6.48
CA GLU A 185 -4.94 5.24 -7.15
C GLU A 185 -4.55 3.94 -6.44
N GLU A 186 -5.35 2.89 -6.61
CA GLU A 186 -5.10 1.58 -6.03
C GLU A 186 -4.79 0.54 -7.11
N ALA A 187 -3.83 -0.33 -6.85
CA ALA A 187 -3.56 -1.48 -7.72
C ALA A 187 -3.39 -2.76 -6.90
N GLY A 188 -4.15 -3.79 -7.28
CA GLY A 188 -4.03 -5.13 -6.72
C GLY A 188 -2.91 -5.94 -7.38
N ILE A 189 -2.05 -6.54 -6.55
CA ILE A 189 -0.89 -7.35 -6.96
C ILE A 189 -1.00 -8.74 -6.32
N GLY A 190 -1.15 -9.78 -7.15
CA GLY A 190 -1.07 -11.16 -6.70
C GLY A 190 0.38 -11.62 -6.54
N ILE A 191 0.75 -12.05 -5.33
CA ILE A 191 2.12 -12.42 -4.95
C ILE A 191 2.10 -13.84 -4.39
N GLY A 192 2.54 -14.82 -5.17
CA GLY A 192 2.50 -16.25 -4.85
C GLY A 192 1.08 -16.84 -4.76
N ALA A 193 0.05 -16.01 -4.70
CA ALA A 193 -1.36 -16.35 -4.80
C ALA A 193 -2.09 -15.27 -5.62
N PRO A 194 -3.17 -15.64 -6.35
CA PRO A 194 -3.89 -14.71 -7.21
C PRO A 194 -4.77 -13.72 -6.46
N CYS A 195 -4.89 -12.52 -7.02
CA CYS A 195 -6.00 -11.61 -6.73
C CYS A 195 -7.33 -12.15 -7.27
N PRO A 196 -8.49 -11.64 -6.79
CA PRO A 196 -9.79 -12.03 -7.34
C PRO A 196 -9.85 -11.83 -8.86
N GLY A 197 -10.09 -12.91 -9.60
CA GLY A 197 -10.15 -12.89 -11.07
C GLY A 197 -8.80 -13.04 -11.78
N GLN A 198 -7.68 -13.13 -11.05
CA GLN A 198 -6.36 -13.36 -11.60
C GLN A 198 -6.04 -14.88 -11.70
N GLU A 199 -5.26 -15.27 -12.70
CA GLU A 199 -4.74 -16.64 -12.81
C GLU A 199 -3.68 -16.93 -11.72
N PRO A 200 -3.55 -18.19 -11.25
CA PRO A 200 -2.50 -18.56 -10.29
C PRO A 200 -1.09 -18.41 -10.91
N PRO A 201 -0.02 -18.38 -10.10
CA PRO A 201 1.34 -18.32 -10.63
C PRO A 201 1.62 -19.47 -11.60
N VAL A 202 2.34 -19.18 -12.68
CA VAL A 202 2.80 -20.22 -13.62
C VAL A 202 3.89 -21.05 -12.97
N ASP A 203 3.88 -22.37 -13.15
CA ASP A 203 5.01 -23.22 -12.77
C ASP A 203 6.13 -23.08 -13.82
N THR A 204 7.36 -22.79 -13.39
CA THR A 204 8.54 -22.69 -14.28
C THR A 204 9.51 -23.83 -14.06
#